data_AF-A0A5C6VVB4-F1
#
_entry.id   AF-A0A5C6VVB4-F1
#
_cell.length_a   1.000
_cell.length_b   1.000
_cell.length_c   1.000
_cell.angle_alpha   90.00
_cell.angle_beta   90.00
_cell.angle_gamma   90.00
#
_symmetry.space_group_name_H-M   'P 1'
#
loop_
_entity.id
_entity.type
_entity.pdbx_description
1 polymer ?
#
loop_
_entity_poly.entity_id
_entity_poly.type
_entity_poly.pdbx_seq_one_letter_code
_entity_poly.pdbx_strand_id
1 'polypeptide(L)'
;MNDSLTRALDLTRALEDAVSQQDWPRASAIVEERSPLLMSLSPQQTPEALEKIRMIQHIDAGISMHARNGMDRLTERHGEALRRIKSVSLYHTTGML
;
A
#
# COMPACT_ATOMS: atom_id res chain seq x y z
N MET A 1 -4.82 25.97 -8.38
CA MET A 1 -5.38 24.90 -7.51
C MET A 1 -5.74 23.65 -8.30
N ASN A 2 -6.37 23.75 -9.48
CA ASN A 2 -6.78 22.56 -10.25
C ASN A 2 -5.59 21.69 -10.72
N ASP A 3 -4.42 22.30 -10.96
CA ASP A 3 -3.22 21.57 -11.41
C ASP A 3 -2.58 20.72 -10.29
N SER A 4 -2.50 21.24 -9.06
CA SER A 4 -1.96 20.49 -7.90
C SER A 4 -2.81 19.26 -7.59
N LEU A 5 -4.13 19.38 -7.71
CA LEU A 5 -5.06 18.27 -7.45
C LEU A 5 -5.07 17.26 -8.59
N THR A 6 -4.96 17.72 -9.84
CA THR A 6 -4.75 16.84 -11.01
C THR A 6 -3.46 16.04 -10.85
N ARG A 7 -2.35 16.69 -10.47
CA ARG A 7 -1.08 16.01 -10.18
C ARG A 7 -1.21 15.01 -9.03
N ALA A 8 -1.91 15.36 -7.96
CA ALA A 8 -2.14 14.44 -6.85
C ALA A 8 -2.94 13.21 -7.26
N LEU A 9 -3.93 13.35 -8.15
CA LEU A 9 -4.70 12.23 -8.71
C LEU A 9 -3.82 11.34 -9.59
N ASP A 10 -2.97 11.91 -10.43
CA ASP A 10 -2.04 11.13 -11.26
C ASP A 10 -1.03 10.35 -10.41
N LEU A 11 -0.47 10.98 -9.37
CA LEU A 11 0.40 10.31 -8.40
C LEU A 11 -0.36 9.20 -7.65
N THR A 12 -1.65 9.38 -7.38
CA THR A 12 -2.47 8.36 -6.70
C THR A 12 -2.68 7.12 -7.58
N ARG A 13 -2.87 7.30 -8.88
CA ARG A 13 -2.93 6.18 -9.84
C ARG A 13 -1.57 5.48 -9.96
N ALA A 14 -0.49 6.25 -10.04
CA ALA A 14 0.86 5.68 -10.06
C ALA A 14 1.20 4.91 -8.77
N LEU A 15 0.66 5.34 -7.62
CA LEU A 15 0.78 4.63 -6.35
C LEU A 15 0.05 3.29 -6.38
N GLU A 16 -1.18 3.26 -6.92
CA GLU A 16 -1.95 2.03 -7.10
C GLU A 16 -1.18 1.02 -7.96
N ASP A 17 -0.61 1.46 -9.08
CA ASP A 17 0.23 0.63 -9.94
C ASP A 17 1.46 0.10 -9.20
N ALA A 18 2.16 0.95 -8.44
CA ALA A 18 3.35 0.55 -7.68
C ALA A 18 3.00 -0.49 -6.60
N VAL A 19 1.89 -0.30 -5.88
CA VAL A 19 1.41 -1.22 -4.84
C VAL A 19 0.99 -2.55 -5.45
N SER A 20 0.30 -2.54 -6.60
CA SER A 20 -0.09 -3.77 -7.30
C SER A 20 1.11 -4.63 -7.72
N GLN A 21 2.24 -3.98 -8.03
CA GLN A 21 3.51 -4.60 -8.40
C GLN A 21 4.41 -4.90 -7.20
N GLN A 22 3.97 -4.59 -5.98
CA GLN A 22 4.76 -4.72 -4.74
C GLN A 22 6.07 -3.90 -4.77
N ASP A 23 6.11 -2.82 -5.57
CA ASP A 23 7.23 -1.89 -5.66
C ASP A 23 7.15 -0.85 -4.53
N TRP A 24 7.43 -1.32 -3.31
CA TRP A 24 7.34 -0.51 -2.10
C TRP A 24 8.28 0.71 -2.07
N PRO A 25 9.53 0.65 -2.58
CA PRO A 25 10.37 1.84 -2.68
C PRO A 25 9.75 2.93 -3.55
N ARG A 26 9.23 2.58 -4.73
CA ARG A 26 8.54 3.54 -5.60
C ARG A 26 7.26 4.06 -4.96
N ALA A 27 6.49 3.19 -4.32
CA ALA A 27 5.27 3.59 -3.60
C ALA A 27 5.58 4.65 -2.52
N SER A 28 6.66 4.47 -1.75
CA SER A 28 7.11 5.44 -0.74
C SER A 28 7.45 6.80 -1.37
N ALA A 29 8.25 6.82 -2.44
CA ALA A 29 8.64 8.05 -3.12
C ALA A 29 7.41 8.82 -3.65
N ILE A 30 6.42 8.10 -4.20
CA ILE A 30 5.17 8.70 -4.68
C ILE A 30 4.37 9.33 -3.52
N VAL A 31 4.30 8.66 -2.36
CA VAL A 31 3.62 9.20 -1.17
C VAL A 31 4.28 10.49 -0.69
N GLU A 32 5.62 10.53 -0.66
CA GLU A 32 6.39 11.72 -0.28
C GLU A 32 6.14 12.90 -1.23
N GLU A 33 6.12 12.66 -2.54
CA GLU A 33 5.83 13.70 -3.53
C GLU A 33 4.37 14.20 -3.46
N ARG A 34 3.43 13.27 -3.22
CA ARG A 34 1.99 13.57 -3.21
C ARG A 34 1.55 14.33 -1.96
N SER A 35 2.15 14.06 -0.81
CA SER A 35 1.67 14.54 0.48
C SER A 35 1.56 16.07 0.58
N PRO A 36 2.57 16.87 0.17
CA PRO A 36 2.48 18.33 0.20
C PRO A 36 1.36 18.89 -0.69
N LEU A 37 1.08 18.24 -1.83
CA LEU A 37 0.02 18.67 -2.75
C LEU A 37 -1.36 18.57 -2.09
N LEU A 38 -1.61 17.48 -1.37
CA LEU A 38 -2.86 17.27 -0.63
C LEU A 38 -2.96 18.15 0.62
N MET A 39 -1.85 18.35 1.34
CA MET A 39 -1.80 19.21 2.53
C MET A 39 -2.00 20.69 2.22
N SER A 40 -1.68 21.12 0.98
CA SER A 40 -1.85 22.51 0.54
C SER A 40 -3.27 22.86 0.07
N LEU A 41 -4.21 21.91 0.09
CA LEU A 41 -5.58 22.12 -0.38
C LEU A 41 -6.33 23.08 0.54
N SER A 42 -7.00 24.08 -0.05
CA SER A 42 -7.93 24.97 0.65
C SER A 42 -9.15 24.20 1.19
N PRO A 43 -9.76 24.59 2.32
CA PRO A 43 -11.03 24.04 2.77
C PRO A 43 -12.19 24.32 1.79
N GLN A 44 -12.15 25.46 1.10
CA GLN A 44 -13.12 25.80 0.06
C GLN A 44 -12.65 25.25 -1.29
N GLN A 45 -13.41 24.30 -1.83
CA GLN A 45 -13.13 23.62 -3.10
C GLN A 45 -14.29 23.83 -4.07
N THR A 46 -13.97 23.86 -5.36
CA THR A 46 -14.99 23.85 -6.42
C THR A 46 -15.62 22.46 -6.53
N PRO A 47 -16.82 22.33 -7.13
CA PRO A 47 -17.44 21.02 -7.34
C PRO A 47 -16.55 20.02 -8.11
N GLU A 48 -15.82 20.50 -9.14
CA GLU A 48 -14.87 19.67 -9.90
C GLU A 48 -13.71 19.16 -9.04
N ALA A 49 -13.16 20.03 -8.18
CA ALA A 49 -12.09 19.63 -7.27
C ALA A 49 -12.59 18.61 -6.23
N LEU A 50 -13.82 18.76 -5.74
CA LEU A 50 -14.42 17.78 -4.84
C LEU A 50 -14.61 16.41 -5.50
N GLU A 51 -14.90 16.35 -6.80
CA GLU A 51 -14.96 15.09 -7.54
C GLU A 51 -13.58 14.41 -7.57
N LYS A 52 -12.51 15.15 -7.90
CA LYS A 52 -11.15 14.61 -7.90
C LYS A 52 -10.71 14.14 -6.51
N ILE A 53 -11.06 14.87 -5.45
CA ILE A 53 -10.79 14.47 -4.07
C ILE A 53 -11.48 13.14 -3.74
N ARG A 54 -12.75 12.97 -4.13
CA ARG A 54 -13.47 11.70 -3.94
C ARG A 54 -12.82 10.55 -4.70
N MET A 55 -12.33 10.77 -5.91
CA MET A 55 -11.58 9.76 -6.67
C MET A 55 -10.29 9.36 -5.95
N ILE A 56 -9.51 10.32 -5.45
CA ILE A 56 -8.28 10.05 -4.68
C ILE A 56 -8.60 9.20 -3.45
N GLN A 57 -9.62 9.59 -2.68
CA GLN A 57 -10.03 8.86 -1.47
C GLN A 57 -10.46 7.41 -1.79
N HIS A 58 -11.16 7.21 -2.90
CA HIS A 58 -11.59 5.87 -3.34
C HIS A 58 -10.38 4.98 -3.66
N ILE A 59 -9.41 5.49 -4.41
CA ILE A 59 -8.20 4.74 -4.77
C ILE A 59 -7.34 4.46 -3.52
N ASP A 60 -7.17 5.44 -2.62
CA ASP A 60 -6.42 5.27 -1.37
C ASP A 60 -7.02 4.18 -0.47
N ALA A 61 -8.35 4.04 -0.45
CA ALA A 61 -9.02 2.95 0.26
C ALA A 61 -8.68 1.58 -0.36
N GLY A 62 -8.66 1.49 -1.70
CA GLY A 62 -8.24 0.29 -2.44
C GLY A 62 -6.78 -0.08 -2.17
N ILE A 63 -5.87 0.89 -2.23
CA ILE A 63 -4.45 0.72 -1.90
C ILE A 63 -4.29 0.19 -0.46
N SER A 64 -4.99 0.79 0.50
CA SER A 64 -4.92 0.40 1.91
C SER A 64 -5.37 -1.05 2.12
N MET A 65 -6.43 -1.46 1.43
CA MET A 65 -6.92 -2.84 1.45
C MET A 65 -5.90 -3.81 0.82
N HIS A 66 -5.33 -3.45 -0.33
CA HIS A 66 -4.32 -4.27 -1.00
C HIS A 66 -3.08 -4.48 -0.11
N ALA A 67 -2.57 -3.40 0.49
CA ALA A 67 -1.41 -3.45 1.38
C ALA A 67 -1.66 -4.35 2.61
N ARG A 68 -2.85 -4.24 3.25
CA ARG A 68 -3.24 -5.11 4.38
C ARG A 68 -3.29 -6.59 3.96
N ASN A 69 -3.95 -6.90 2.86
CA ASN A 69 -4.01 -8.27 2.33
C ASN A 69 -2.60 -8.82 1.96
N GLY A 70 -1.68 -7.94 1.56
CA GLY A 70 -0.27 -8.30 1.35
C GLY A 70 0.44 -8.67 2.66
N MET A 71 0.26 -7.86 3.71
CA MET A 71 0.85 -8.08 5.03
C MET A 71 0.31 -9.35 5.71
N ASP A 72 -1.00 -9.60 5.61
CA ASP A 72 -1.63 -10.81 6.16
C ASP A 72 -1.04 -12.08 5.53
N ARG A 73 -0.90 -12.08 4.20
CA ARG A 73 -0.26 -13.20 3.45
C ARG A 73 1.21 -13.37 3.79
N LEU A 74 1.95 -12.29 4.06
CA LEU A 74 3.35 -12.39 4.51
C LEU A 74 3.43 -13.05 5.89
N THR A 75 2.54 -12.64 6.81
CA THR A 75 2.47 -13.17 8.17
C THR A 75 2.12 -14.66 8.17
N GLU A 76 1.16 -15.07 7.34
CA GLU A 76 0.78 -16.48 7.17
C GLU A 76 1.95 -17.34 6.67
N ARG A 77 2.62 -16.90 5.59
CA ARG A 77 3.78 -17.61 5.03
C ARG A 77 4.93 -17.72 6.03
N HIS A 78 5.18 -16.67 6.82
CA HIS A 78 6.18 -16.71 7.87
C HIS A 78 5.82 -17.73 8.96
N GLY A 79 4.55 -17.77 9.39
CA GLY A 79 4.06 -18.77 10.33
C GLY A 79 4.18 -20.20 9.81
N GLU A 80 3.91 -20.44 8.53
CA GLU A 80 4.13 -21.73 7.87
C GLU A 80 5.62 -22.12 7.84
N ALA A 81 6.50 -21.20 7.46
CA ALA A 81 7.95 -21.42 7.45
C ALA A 81 8.46 -21.81 8.85
N LEU A 82 8.03 -21.12 9.90
CA LEU A 82 8.38 -21.45 11.28
C LEU A 82 7.86 -22.83 11.71
N ARG A 83 6.64 -23.20 11.33
CA ARG A 83 6.09 -24.55 11.60
C ARG A 83 6.92 -25.63 10.90
N ARG A 84 7.34 -25.37 9.65
CA ARG A 84 8.18 -26.30 8.89
C ARG A 84 9.56 -26.48 9.51
N ILE A 85 10.22 -25.39 9.92
CA ILE A 85 11.50 -25.44 10.64
C ILE A 85 11.36 -26.28 11.92
N LYS A 86 10.32 -26.03 12.73
CA LYS A 86 10.06 -26.79 13.96
C LYS A 86 9.83 -28.28 13.67
N SER A 87 9.08 -28.61 12.62
CA SER A 87 8.80 -30.00 12.22
C SER A 87 10.08 -30.73 11.79
N VAL A 88 10.95 -30.11 10.98
CA VAL A 88 12.24 -30.68 10.58
C VAL A 88 13.14 -30.94 11.79
N SER A 89 13.19 -30.01 12.75
CA SER A 89 13.94 -30.19 14.00
C SER A 89 13.44 -31.39 14.83
N LEU A 90 12.13 -31.66 14.82
CA LEU A 90 11.54 -32.78 15.55
C LEU A 90 11.98 -34.12 14.94
N TYR A 91 11.93 -34.25 13.60
CA TYR A 91 12.40 -35.44 12.89
C TYR A 91 13.88 -35.76 13.16
N HIS A 92 14.73 -34.74 13.18
CA HIS A 92 16.16 -34.93 13.46
C HIS A 92 16.42 -35.40 14.90
N THR A 93 15.60 -34.94 15.86
CA THR A 93 15.73 -35.34 17.28
C THR A 93 15.22 -36.76 17.51
N THR A 94 14.13 -37.15 16.84
CA THR A 94 13.56 -38.51 16.96
C THR A 94 14.42 -39.56 16.25
N GLY A 95 15.12 -39.21 15.16
CA GLY A 95 16.05 -40.11 14.47
C GLY A 95 17.39 -40.35 15.20
N MET A 96 17.60 -39.72 16.36
CA MET A 96 18.78 -39.89 17.22
C MET A 96 18.50 -40.73 18.48
N LEU A 97 17.30 -41.29 18.63
CA LEU A 97 16.92 -42.25 19.67
C LEU A 97 16.88 -43.67 19.10
#